data_AF-G9NF09-F1
#
_entry.id   AF-G9NF09-F1
#
_cell.length_a   1.000
_cell.length_b   1.000
_cell.length_c   1.000
_cell.angle_alpha   90.00
_cell.angle_beta   90.00
_cell.angle_gamma   90.00
#
_symmetry.space_group_name_H-M   'P 1'
#
loop_
_entity.id
_entity.type
_entity.pdbx_description
1 polymer ?
#
loop_
_entity_poly.entity_id
_entity_poly.type
_entity_poly.pdbx_seq_one_letter_code
_entity_poly.pdbx_strand_id
1 'polypeptide(L)'
;MAVRGFVSYWILPVISSLVWCGMLLGLLLYWVVDTNSEHYSYMDKGDNIAFISDIGASKLKPLFIAGSAVTTAFLDLSFAAERLLRHNGRLVPNTTGKEKIFAILSILFAIVGTCGLILLSIFDTHHHHRAHDVFLLLFIAGYIISAIFICAEYYVLGLYNRHHKVLRISFWVKIAFVIVEFVFAIVFVSTNWSNNENVAAVFEWIIAFIFTFYILSFVIDLLPAVRTKDHTMRFVKSLKHDMESSHSQDGNSSVQTGQYQNGHEEGVTRYNF
;
A
#
# COMPACT_ATOMS: atom_id res chain seq x y z
N MET A 1 25.28 -13.93 -11.11
CA MET A 1 24.50 -14.71 -10.12
C MET A 1 24.98 -14.32 -8.71
N ALA A 2 24.61 -13.13 -8.19
CA ALA A 2 24.81 -12.72 -6.78
C ALA A 2 24.27 -11.30 -6.54
N VAL A 3 22.94 -11.12 -6.50
CA VAL A 3 22.30 -10.00 -5.77
C VAL A 3 21.12 -10.60 -4.99
N ARG A 4 21.42 -11.56 -4.12
CA ARG A 4 20.46 -12.15 -3.18
C ARG A 4 20.99 -11.88 -1.77
N GLY A 5 20.61 -10.75 -1.17
CA GLY A 5 21.02 -10.51 0.21
C GLY A 5 20.54 -9.23 0.89
N PHE A 6 20.51 -8.09 0.20
CA PHE A 6 20.49 -6.80 0.93
C PHE A 6 19.18 -6.02 0.92
N VAL A 7 18.24 -6.25 -0.01
CA VAL A 7 17.01 -5.46 -0.05
C VAL A 7 15.96 -6.08 0.87
N SER A 8 15.88 -5.55 2.09
CA SER A 8 14.78 -5.82 2.99
C SER A 8 13.57 -5.03 2.53
N TYR A 9 12.59 -5.68 1.92
CA TYR A 9 11.46 -5.03 1.24
C TYR A 9 10.69 -4.01 2.11
N TRP A 10 10.73 -4.15 3.44
CA TRP A 10 10.13 -3.18 4.37
C TRP A 10 10.77 -1.78 4.32
N ILE A 11 11.98 -1.64 3.77
CA ILE A 11 12.64 -0.33 3.62
C ILE A 11 11.96 0.54 2.56
N LEU A 12 11.25 -0.07 1.61
CA LEU A 12 10.59 0.63 0.50
C LEU A 12 9.56 1.65 1.01
N PRO A 13 8.54 1.26 1.82
CA PRO A 13 7.60 2.23 2.36
C PRO A 13 8.24 3.19 3.36
N VAL A 14 9.33 2.80 4.04
CA VAL A 14 10.06 3.70 4.93
C VAL A 14 10.70 4.85 4.14
N ILE A 15 11.42 4.55 3.07
CA ILE A 15 12.03 5.59 2.21
C ILE A 15 10.93 6.50 1.64
N SER A 16 9.85 5.91 1.11
CA SER A 16 8.71 6.66 0.58
C SER A 16 8.15 7.65 1.61
N SER A 17 7.83 7.16 2.82
CA SER A 17 7.25 7.99 3.88
C SER A 17 8.20 9.07 4.42
N LEU A 18 9.50 8.78 4.56
CA LEU A 18 10.48 9.74 5.04
C LEU A 18 10.72 10.86 4.03
N VAL A 19 10.78 10.53 2.74
CA VAL A 19 10.92 11.53 1.68
C VAL A 19 9.67 12.41 1.61
N TRP A 20 8.48 11.82 1.66
CA TRP A 20 7.23 12.56 1.68
C TRP A 20 7.12 13.50 2.89
N CYS A 21 7.32 12.97 4.09
CA CYS A 21 7.27 13.74 5.33
C CYS A 21 8.35 14.83 5.36
N GLY A 22 9.58 14.51 4.95
CA GLY A 22 10.68 15.46 4.89
C GLY A 22 10.40 16.58 3.88
N MET A 23 9.81 16.26 2.73
CA MET A 23 9.38 17.25 1.75
C MET A 23 8.29 18.17 2.33
N LEU A 24 7.25 17.60 2.96
CA LEU A 24 6.18 18.39 3.58
C LEU A 24 6.69 19.31 4.70
N LEU A 25 7.54 18.79 5.59
CA LEU A 25 8.17 19.59 6.63
C LEU A 25 9.08 20.66 6.04
N GLY A 26 9.82 20.36 4.97
CA GLY A 26 10.65 21.32 4.25
C GLY A 26 9.83 22.47 3.66
N LEU A 27 8.72 22.16 3.00
CA LEU A 27 7.79 23.18 2.47
C LEU A 27 7.17 24.02 3.61
N LEU A 28 6.71 23.37 4.67
CA LEU A 28 6.08 24.05 5.80
C LEU A 28 7.06 24.98 6.52
N LEU A 29 8.25 24.48 6.85
CA LEU A 29 9.28 25.27 7.55
C LEU A 29 9.80 26.40 6.67
N TYR A 30 9.95 26.19 5.37
CA TYR A 30 10.30 27.27 4.45
C TYR A 30 9.25 28.38 4.47
N TRP A 31 7.98 28.02 4.36
CA TRP A 31 6.90 29.01 4.37
C TRP A 31 6.77 29.74 5.72
N VAL A 32 6.88 29.03 6.84
CA VAL A 32 6.73 29.65 8.17
C VAL A 32 7.96 30.46 8.57
N VAL A 33 9.18 29.96 8.30
CA VAL A 33 10.43 30.51 8.85
C VAL A 33 11.15 31.42 7.85
N ASP A 34 11.28 31.00 6.58
CA ASP A 34 12.05 31.76 5.58
C ASP A 34 11.20 32.90 5.00
N THR A 35 9.94 32.62 4.65
CA THR A 35 9.05 33.61 4.03
C THR A 35 8.14 34.33 5.03
N ASN A 36 8.21 34.00 6.33
CA ASN A 36 7.37 34.57 7.39
C ASN A 36 5.86 34.49 7.09
N SER A 37 5.40 33.34 6.59
CA SER A 37 4.02 33.12 6.15
C SER A 37 3.59 34.10 5.07
N GLU A 38 4.45 34.28 4.06
CA GLU A 38 4.17 35.12 2.90
C GLU A 38 2.84 34.74 2.25
N HIS A 39 2.06 35.77 1.94
CA HIS A 39 0.81 35.65 1.20
C HIS A 39 1.11 35.72 -0.30
N TYR A 40 0.91 34.60 -0.99
CA TYR A 40 1.25 34.51 -2.41
C TYR A 40 0.25 35.28 -3.30
N SER A 41 0.70 35.76 -4.45
CA SER A 41 -0.10 36.61 -5.35
C SER A 41 -1.32 35.93 -5.98
N TYR A 42 -1.40 34.60 -5.88
CA TYR A 42 -2.48 33.75 -6.38
C TYR A 42 -3.35 33.19 -5.25
N MET A 43 -3.13 33.63 -4.00
CA MET A 43 -4.07 33.45 -2.90
C MET A 43 -5.10 34.58 -2.92
N ASP A 44 -6.33 34.30 -2.49
CA ASP A 44 -7.33 35.36 -2.34
C ASP A 44 -7.00 36.24 -1.14
N LYS A 45 -7.33 37.54 -1.23
CA LYS A 45 -6.95 38.56 -0.23
C LYS A 45 -7.41 38.27 1.21
N GLY A 46 -8.30 37.31 1.42
CA GLY A 46 -8.79 36.87 2.73
C GLY A 46 -8.08 35.63 3.30
N ASP A 47 -7.13 35.06 2.56
CA ASP A 47 -6.49 33.79 2.91
C ASP A 47 -5.21 34.00 3.70
N ASN A 48 -5.07 33.26 4.80
CA ASN A 48 -3.96 33.36 5.73
C ASN A 48 -3.12 32.07 5.75
N ILE A 49 -3.61 30.99 5.15
CA ILE A 49 -2.95 29.67 5.17
C ILE A 49 -2.70 29.25 3.72
N ALA A 50 -1.43 29.10 3.35
CA ALA A 50 -1.05 28.65 2.01
C ALA A 50 -1.24 27.14 1.84
N PHE A 51 -1.73 26.74 0.67
CA PHE A 51 -1.77 25.33 0.26
C PHE A 51 -0.35 24.78 0.11
N ILE A 52 -0.21 23.46 0.23
CA ILE A 52 1.05 22.76 -0.08
C ILE A 52 1.42 23.01 -1.53
N SER A 53 0.43 22.93 -2.42
CA SER A 53 0.58 23.16 -3.86
C SER A 53 1.10 24.57 -4.17
N ASP A 54 0.67 25.58 -3.42
CA ASP A 54 1.11 26.97 -3.56
C ASP A 54 2.59 27.14 -3.19
N ILE A 55 2.99 26.64 -2.02
CA ILE A 55 4.40 26.68 -1.61
C ILE A 55 5.25 25.83 -2.57
N GLY A 56 4.72 24.70 -3.01
CA GLY A 56 5.31 23.82 -4.01
C GLY A 56 5.39 24.41 -5.42
N ALA A 57 4.61 25.44 -5.74
CA ALA A 57 4.68 26.16 -7.02
C ALA A 57 5.78 27.24 -7.04
N SER A 58 6.27 27.64 -5.85
CA SER A 58 7.24 28.72 -5.66
C SER A 58 8.69 28.27 -5.90
N LYS A 59 9.65 28.86 -5.16
CA LYS A 59 11.08 28.54 -5.22
C LYS A 59 11.38 27.06 -4.94
N LEU A 60 10.52 26.38 -4.17
CA LEU A 60 10.69 24.97 -3.80
C LEU A 60 10.05 23.97 -4.79
N LYS A 61 9.63 24.41 -5.98
CA LYS A 61 9.13 23.51 -7.02
C LYS A 61 10.03 22.31 -7.35
N PRO A 62 11.37 22.47 -7.48
CA PRO A 62 12.24 21.31 -7.70
C PRO A 62 12.19 20.29 -6.56
N LEU A 63 12.07 20.75 -5.31
CA LEU A 63 11.94 19.88 -4.14
C LEU A 63 10.60 19.12 -4.18
N PHE A 64 9.52 19.82 -4.53
CA PHE A 64 8.19 19.21 -4.62
C PHE A 64 8.11 18.14 -5.72
N ILE A 65 8.68 18.40 -6.89
CA ILE A 65 8.73 17.42 -8.00
C ILE A 65 9.58 16.21 -7.61
N ALA A 66 10.81 16.44 -7.13
CA ALA A 66 11.73 15.35 -6.79
C ALA A 66 11.20 14.50 -5.63
N GLY A 67 10.68 15.14 -4.58
CA GLY A 67 10.11 14.45 -3.42
C GLY A 67 8.86 13.65 -3.79
N SER A 68 7.97 14.22 -4.61
CA SER A 68 6.79 13.51 -5.13
C SER A 68 7.17 12.29 -5.96
N ALA A 69 8.11 12.43 -6.90
CA ALA A 69 8.55 11.32 -7.77
C ALA A 69 9.21 10.18 -6.97
N VAL A 70 10.08 10.51 -6.01
CA VAL A 70 10.72 9.50 -5.16
C VAL A 70 9.68 8.82 -4.25
N THR A 71 8.78 9.59 -3.63
CA THR A 71 7.73 9.04 -2.76
C THR A 71 6.88 8.01 -3.49
N THR A 72 6.34 8.38 -4.66
CA THR A 72 5.40 7.54 -5.40
C THR A 72 6.08 6.33 -6.03
N ALA A 73 7.31 6.49 -6.56
CA ALA A 73 8.07 5.36 -7.08
C ALA A 73 8.33 4.29 -5.99
N PHE A 74 8.73 4.69 -4.79
CA PHE A 74 8.95 3.75 -3.69
C PHE A 74 7.64 3.17 -3.13
N LEU A 75 6.55 3.94 -3.17
CA LEU A 75 5.21 3.45 -2.81
C LEU A 75 4.73 2.36 -3.78
N ASP A 76 4.84 2.60 -5.09
CA ASP A 76 4.47 1.61 -6.12
C ASP A 76 5.36 0.36 -6.04
N LEU A 77 6.65 0.53 -5.78
CA LEU A 77 7.56 -0.59 -5.50
C LEU A 77 7.13 -1.37 -4.24
N SER A 78 6.54 -0.72 -3.24
CA SER A 78 6.02 -1.40 -2.04
C SER A 78 4.82 -2.28 -2.39
N PHE A 79 3.91 -1.81 -3.25
CA PHE A 79 2.77 -2.60 -3.74
C PHE A 79 3.24 -3.77 -4.61
N ALA A 80 4.18 -3.53 -5.52
CA ALA A 80 4.79 -4.57 -6.34
C ALA A 80 5.53 -5.61 -5.49
N ALA A 81 6.27 -5.17 -4.46
CA ALA A 81 6.96 -6.06 -3.54
C ALA A 81 5.99 -6.95 -2.78
N GLU A 82 4.90 -6.39 -2.25
CA GLU A 82 3.87 -7.17 -1.57
C GLU A 82 3.32 -8.27 -2.49
N ARG A 83 2.96 -7.90 -3.73
CA ARG A 83 2.46 -8.83 -4.73
C ARG A 83 3.46 -9.94 -5.06
N LEU A 84 4.73 -9.58 -5.30
CA LEU A 84 5.80 -10.54 -5.60
C LEU A 84 6.05 -11.49 -4.42
N LEU A 85 6.02 -10.98 -3.19
CA LEU A 85 6.24 -11.77 -1.99
C LEU A 85 5.07 -12.74 -1.72
N ARG A 86 3.83 -12.33 -2.01
CA ARG A 86 2.64 -13.21 -1.98
C ARG A 86 2.72 -14.28 -3.07
N HIS A 87 3.13 -13.92 -4.28
CA HIS A 87 3.30 -14.87 -5.38
C HIS A 87 4.39 -15.92 -5.09
N ASN A 88 5.49 -15.50 -4.45
CA ASN A 88 6.62 -16.37 -4.09
C ASN A 88 6.40 -17.18 -2.80
N GLY A 89 5.22 -17.12 -2.18
CA GLY A 89 4.89 -17.84 -0.94
C GLY A 89 5.62 -17.34 0.31
N ARG A 90 6.25 -16.17 0.26
CA ARG A 90 6.90 -15.53 1.43
C ARG A 90 5.90 -14.78 2.31
N LEU A 91 4.79 -14.34 1.70
CA LEU A 91 3.59 -13.87 2.37
C LEU A 91 2.44 -14.85 2.09
N VAL A 92 1.34 -14.73 2.83
CA VAL A 92 0.15 -15.58 2.68
C VAL A 92 -0.31 -15.52 1.22
N PRO A 93 -0.28 -16.66 0.49
CA PRO A 93 -0.54 -16.68 -0.94
C PRO A 93 -2.02 -16.46 -1.22
N ASN A 94 -2.31 -15.80 -2.33
CA ASN A 94 -3.69 -15.64 -2.82
C ASN A 94 -4.24 -17.02 -3.23
N THR A 95 -5.31 -17.45 -2.57
CA THR A 95 -6.00 -18.72 -2.83
C THR A 95 -7.02 -18.58 -3.95
N THR A 96 -7.57 -17.37 -4.15
CA THR A 96 -8.71 -17.13 -5.04
C THR A 96 -8.32 -16.22 -6.22
N GLY A 97 -8.90 -16.46 -7.41
CA GLY A 97 -8.72 -15.60 -8.58
C GLY A 97 -9.15 -14.15 -8.35
N LYS A 98 -10.20 -13.92 -7.51
CA LYS A 98 -10.69 -12.59 -7.14
C LYS A 98 -9.63 -11.74 -6.43
N GLU A 99 -8.89 -12.34 -5.50
CA GLU A 99 -7.79 -11.64 -4.79
C GLU A 99 -6.70 -11.22 -5.76
N LYS A 100 -6.42 -12.05 -6.78
CA LYS A 100 -5.43 -11.71 -7.81
C LYS A 100 -5.86 -10.52 -8.66
N ILE A 101 -7.15 -10.41 -8.99
CA ILE A 101 -7.71 -9.28 -9.75
C ILE A 101 -7.64 -8.01 -8.92
N PHE A 102 -8.07 -8.04 -7.66
CA PHE A 102 -7.99 -6.88 -6.77
C PHE A 102 -6.56 -6.39 -6.57
N ALA A 103 -5.60 -7.30 -6.40
CA ALA A 103 -4.19 -6.93 -6.31
C ALA A 103 -3.63 -6.29 -7.59
N ILE A 104 -4.12 -6.69 -8.76
CA ILE A 104 -3.67 -6.08 -10.04
C ILE A 104 -4.32 -4.71 -10.20
N LEU A 105 -5.63 -4.60 -9.92
CA LEU A 105 -6.35 -3.34 -10.00
C LEU A 105 -5.77 -2.30 -9.02
N SER A 106 -5.42 -2.69 -7.80
CA SER A 106 -4.79 -1.76 -6.85
C SER A 106 -3.49 -1.18 -7.37
N ILE A 107 -2.62 -2.00 -7.98
CA ILE A 107 -1.36 -1.53 -8.58
C ILE A 107 -1.63 -0.61 -9.77
N LEU A 108 -2.59 -0.95 -10.64
CA LEU A 108 -2.93 -0.11 -11.80
C LEU A 108 -3.42 1.28 -11.37
N PHE A 109 -4.34 1.34 -10.40
CA PHE A 109 -4.84 2.60 -9.87
C PHE A 109 -3.78 3.37 -9.07
N ALA A 110 -2.85 2.69 -8.42
CA ALA A 110 -1.70 3.33 -7.77
C ALA A 110 -0.81 4.05 -8.80
N ILE A 111 -0.50 3.39 -9.93
CA ILE A 111 0.26 4.00 -11.03
C ILE A 111 -0.47 5.23 -11.59
N VAL A 112 -1.81 5.16 -11.71
CA VAL A 112 -2.62 6.32 -12.10
C VAL A 112 -2.47 7.46 -11.09
N GLY A 113 -2.52 7.16 -9.79
CA GLY A 113 -2.29 8.12 -8.71
C GLY A 113 -0.88 8.73 -8.74
N THR A 114 0.14 7.89 -8.99
CA THR A 114 1.55 8.29 -9.17
C THR A 114 1.70 9.27 -10.34
N CYS A 115 1.11 8.95 -11.49
CA CYS A 115 1.09 9.85 -12.64
C CYS A 115 0.40 11.17 -12.29
N GLY A 116 -0.73 11.12 -11.57
CA GLY A 116 -1.42 12.32 -11.08
C GLY A 116 -0.52 13.20 -10.22
N LEU A 117 0.16 12.63 -9.22
CA LEU A 117 1.01 13.39 -8.29
C LEU A 117 2.26 13.98 -8.96
N ILE A 118 2.89 13.23 -9.87
CA ILE A 118 4.04 13.75 -10.63
C ILE A 118 3.59 14.87 -11.55
N LEU A 119 2.49 14.70 -12.28
CA LEU A 119 1.98 15.71 -13.19
C LEU A 119 1.51 16.97 -12.46
N LEU A 120 0.80 16.86 -11.32
CA LEU A 120 0.40 18.05 -10.54
C LEU A 120 1.61 18.80 -9.96
N SER A 121 2.72 18.11 -9.67
CA SER A 121 3.95 18.77 -9.20
C SER A 121 4.65 19.57 -10.31
N ILE A 122 4.46 19.18 -11.57
CA ILE A 122 5.02 19.87 -12.76
C ILE A 122 4.09 21.00 -13.21
N PHE A 123 2.80 20.68 -13.36
CA PHE A 123 1.73 21.62 -13.72
C PHE A 123 1.21 22.29 -12.45
N ASP A 124 1.92 23.33 -12.03
CA ASP A 124 1.67 24.06 -10.79
C ASP A 124 0.41 24.94 -10.84
N THR A 125 -0.03 25.39 -9.65
CA THR A 125 -1.17 26.30 -9.46
C THR A 125 -0.93 27.67 -10.08
N HIS A 126 0.34 28.10 -10.21
CA HIS A 126 0.71 29.41 -10.74
C HIS A 126 0.47 29.56 -12.25
N HIS A 127 0.84 28.56 -13.05
CA HIS A 127 0.78 28.65 -14.52
C HIS A 127 -0.38 27.87 -15.13
N HIS A 128 -0.83 26.78 -14.48
CA HIS A 128 -1.80 25.84 -15.05
C HIS A 128 -2.84 25.35 -14.04
N HIS A 129 -3.49 26.27 -13.32
CA HIS A 129 -4.46 25.96 -12.25
C HIS A 129 -5.50 24.87 -12.62
N ARG A 130 -6.16 24.97 -13.78
CA ARG A 130 -7.13 23.93 -14.22
C ARG A 130 -6.50 22.55 -14.43
N ALA A 131 -5.27 22.49 -14.93
CA ALA A 131 -4.58 21.22 -15.13
C ALA A 131 -4.16 20.65 -13.77
N HIS A 132 -3.69 21.51 -12.85
CA HIS A 132 -3.37 21.16 -11.48
C HIS A 132 -4.55 20.48 -10.78
N ASP A 133 -5.74 21.08 -10.82
CA ASP A 133 -6.95 20.53 -10.19
C ASP A 133 -7.33 19.16 -10.74
N VAL A 134 -7.22 18.98 -12.06
CA VAL A 134 -7.49 17.70 -12.72
C VAL A 134 -6.49 16.63 -12.27
N PHE A 135 -5.21 16.98 -12.18
CA PHE A 135 -4.18 16.04 -11.72
C PHE A 135 -4.26 15.77 -10.22
N LEU A 136 -4.68 16.75 -9.40
CA LEU A 136 -5.00 16.58 -8.00
C LEU A 136 -6.16 15.59 -7.81
N LEU A 137 -7.23 15.74 -8.58
CA LEU A 137 -8.34 14.79 -8.58
C LEU A 137 -7.86 13.38 -9.01
N LEU A 138 -7.02 13.30 -10.05
CA LEU A 138 -6.47 12.04 -10.54
C LEU A 138 -5.59 11.35 -9.47
N PHE A 139 -4.78 12.12 -8.75
CA PHE A 139 -3.97 11.66 -7.62
C PHE A 139 -4.84 11.10 -6.49
N ILE A 140 -5.79 11.89 -6.00
CA ILE A 140 -6.68 11.52 -4.88
C ILE A 140 -7.53 10.29 -5.26
N ALA A 141 -8.21 10.34 -6.39
CA ALA A 141 -9.07 9.24 -6.84
C ALA A 141 -8.26 7.97 -7.12
N GLY A 142 -7.08 8.09 -7.75
CA GLY A 142 -6.20 6.97 -8.04
C GLY A 142 -5.79 6.22 -6.77
N TYR A 143 -5.27 6.92 -5.77
CA TYR A 143 -4.85 6.26 -4.52
C TYR A 143 -6.02 5.77 -3.66
N ILE A 144 -7.15 6.48 -3.61
CA ILE A 144 -8.34 6.01 -2.87
C ILE A 144 -8.90 4.72 -3.50
N ILE A 145 -9.07 4.69 -4.82
CA ILE A 145 -9.56 3.49 -5.53
C ILE A 145 -8.55 2.33 -5.35
N SER A 146 -7.25 2.62 -5.45
CA SER A 146 -6.20 1.64 -5.16
C SER A 146 -6.33 1.06 -3.75
N ALA A 147 -6.52 1.92 -2.75
CA ALA A 147 -6.64 1.52 -1.35
C ALA A 147 -7.92 0.72 -1.07
N ILE A 148 -9.03 1.03 -1.75
CA ILE A 148 -10.26 0.22 -1.71
C ILE A 148 -9.98 -1.20 -2.22
N PHE A 149 -9.27 -1.33 -3.35
CA PHE A 149 -8.90 -2.65 -3.87
C PHE A 149 -7.94 -3.42 -2.97
N ILE A 150 -7.00 -2.73 -2.31
CA ILE A 150 -6.13 -3.32 -1.28
C ILE A 150 -7.00 -3.83 -0.12
N CYS A 151 -7.92 -3.01 0.40
CA CYS A 151 -8.80 -3.44 1.49
C CYS A 151 -9.68 -4.63 1.08
N ALA A 152 -10.20 -4.64 -0.16
CA ALA A 152 -10.96 -5.77 -0.69
C ALA A 152 -10.12 -7.05 -0.78
N GLU A 153 -8.87 -6.96 -1.24
CA GLU A 153 -7.93 -8.09 -1.25
C GLU A 153 -7.70 -8.62 0.18
N TYR A 154 -7.40 -7.74 1.13
CA TYR A 154 -7.14 -8.13 2.53
C TYR A 154 -8.38 -8.68 3.23
N TYR A 155 -9.57 -8.18 2.91
CA TYR A 155 -10.82 -8.70 3.43
C TYR A 155 -10.99 -10.17 3.02
N VAL A 156 -10.83 -10.47 1.73
CA VAL A 156 -10.94 -11.84 1.22
C VAL A 156 -9.86 -12.74 1.83
N LEU A 157 -8.61 -12.28 1.87
CA LEU A 157 -7.51 -13.02 2.50
C LEU A 157 -7.74 -13.29 4.00
N GLY A 158 -8.32 -12.32 4.71
CA GLY A 158 -8.63 -12.39 6.14
C GLY A 158 -9.72 -13.41 6.48
N LEU A 159 -10.67 -13.64 5.57
CA LEU A 159 -11.70 -14.68 5.71
C LEU A 159 -11.09 -16.08 5.69
N TYR A 160 -10.14 -16.34 4.79
CA TYR A 160 -9.51 -17.66 4.65
C TYR A 160 -8.38 -17.92 5.67
N ASN A 161 -7.73 -16.87 6.17
CA ASN A 161 -6.53 -16.98 7.01
C ASN A 161 -6.71 -16.41 8.43
N ARG A 162 -7.81 -16.77 9.10
CA ARG A 162 -8.20 -16.28 10.44
C ARG A 162 -7.18 -16.51 11.56
N HIS A 163 -6.14 -17.31 11.36
CA HIS A 163 -5.13 -17.58 12.40
C HIS A 163 -3.99 -16.53 12.44
N HIS A 164 -3.79 -15.73 11.38
CA HIS A 164 -2.68 -14.76 11.33
C HIS A 164 -3.08 -13.39 11.90
N LYS A 165 -2.71 -13.14 13.17
CA LYS A 165 -3.00 -11.87 13.89
C LYS A 165 -2.39 -10.63 13.20
N VAL A 166 -1.19 -10.73 12.65
CA VAL A 166 -0.50 -9.60 11.98
C VAL A 166 -1.27 -9.10 10.76
N LEU A 167 -1.84 -10.02 9.97
CA LEU A 167 -2.60 -9.68 8.77
C LEU A 167 -3.88 -8.90 9.11
N ARG A 168 -4.53 -9.24 10.23
CA ARG A 168 -5.71 -8.51 10.73
C ARG A 168 -5.37 -7.13 11.23
N ILE A 169 -4.27 -6.99 11.97
CA ILE A 169 -3.84 -5.69 12.49
C ILE A 169 -3.56 -4.76 11.31
N SER A 170 -2.81 -5.22 10.30
CA SER A 170 -2.55 -4.40 9.12
C SER A 170 -3.83 -4.01 8.39
N PHE A 171 -4.77 -4.95 8.18
CA PHE A 171 -6.06 -4.65 7.57
C PHE A 171 -6.82 -3.55 8.31
N TRP A 172 -6.95 -3.65 9.63
CA TRP A 172 -7.67 -2.67 10.45
C TRP A 172 -6.97 -1.30 10.50
N VAL A 173 -5.64 -1.28 10.50
CA VAL A 173 -4.86 -0.05 10.43
C VAL A 173 -5.09 0.64 9.08
N LYS A 174 -5.01 -0.09 7.96
CA LYS A 174 -5.22 0.47 6.63
C LYS A 174 -6.63 0.98 6.42
N ILE A 175 -7.64 0.20 6.78
CA ILE A 175 -9.04 0.62 6.59
C ILE A 175 -9.33 1.88 7.42
N ALA A 176 -8.74 2.02 8.61
CA ALA A 176 -8.86 3.22 9.41
C ALA A 176 -8.27 4.45 8.69
N PHE A 177 -7.06 4.33 8.14
CA PHE A 177 -6.45 5.41 7.35
C PHE A 177 -7.30 5.76 6.13
N VAL A 178 -7.73 4.77 5.33
CA VAL A 178 -8.53 5.00 4.13
C VAL A 178 -9.86 5.70 4.44
N ILE A 179 -10.54 5.31 5.51
CA ILE A 179 -11.80 5.97 5.93
C ILE A 179 -11.53 7.40 6.36
N VAL A 180 -10.51 7.63 7.19
CA VAL A 180 -10.16 8.97 7.69
C VAL A 180 -9.76 9.89 6.52
N GLU A 181 -8.90 9.41 5.63
CA GLU A 181 -8.47 10.16 4.44
C GLU A 181 -9.63 10.44 3.49
N PHE A 182 -10.52 9.47 3.26
CA PHE A 182 -11.70 9.67 2.42
C PHE A 182 -12.63 10.74 2.99
N VAL A 183 -12.90 10.71 4.30
CA VAL A 183 -13.73 11.72 4.96
C VAL A 183 -13.10 13.10 4.85
N PHE A 184 -11.80 13.22 5.15
CA PHE A 184 -11.10 14.50 5.04
C PHE A 184 -10.98 14.99 3.61
N ALA A 185 -10.81 14.10 2.62
CA ALA A 185 -10.82 14.46 1.21
C ALA A 185 -12.18 15.04 0.78
N ILE A 186 -13.30 14.50 1.26
CA ILE A 186 -14.63 15.08 1.02
C ILE A 186 -14.72 16.47 1.63
N VAL A 187 -14.25 16.66 2.86
CA VAL A 187 -14.26 17.98 3.52
C VAL A 187 -13.42 18.97 2.71
N PHE A 188 -12.19 18.59 2.36
CA PHE A 188 -11.28 19.37 1.52
C PHE A 188 -11.94 19.83 0.22
N VAL A 189 -12.46 18.89 -0.58
CA VAL A 189 -13.12 19.20 -1.87
C VAL A 189 -14.34 20.10 -1.65
N SER A 190 -15.16 19.82 -0.63
CA SER A 190 -16.34 20.63 -0.32
C SER A 190 -15.97 22.06 0.10
N THR A 191 -14.92 22.24 0.90
CA THR A 191 -14.47 23.56 1.35
C THR A 191 -13.82 24.34 0.23
N ASN A 192 -13.06 23.67 -0.64
CA ASN A 192 -12.45 24.25 -1.83
C ASN A 192 -13.51 24.78 -2.80
N TRP A 193 -14.57 24.01 -3.07
CA TRP A 193 -15.69 24.49 -3.90
C TRP A 193 -16.55 25.59 -3.26
N SER A 194 -16.49 25.72 -1.94
CA SER A 194 -17.23 26.75 -1.20
C SER A 194 -16.45 28.05 -1.04
N ASN A 195 -15.25 28.18 -1.64
CA ASN A 195 -14.30 29.29 -1.46
C ASN A 195 -13.91 29.50 0.01
N ASN A 196 -13.86 28.42 0.79
CA ASN A 196 -13.34 28.44 2.16
C ASN A 196 -11.87 27.98 2.15
N GLU A 197 -11.04 28.71 1.42
CA GLU A 197 -9.66 28.33 1.07
C GLU A 197 -8.79 28.06 2.30
N ASN A 198 -8.87 28.91 3.35
CA ASN A 198 -8.18 28.68 4.62
C ASN A 198 -8.46 27.30 5.23
N VAL A 199 -9.73 26.87 5.20
CA VAL A 199 -10.13 25.57 5.75
C VAL A 199 -9.65 24.45 4.84
N ALA A 200 -9.80 24.63 3.52
CA ALA A 200 -9.30 23.68 2.54
C ALA A 200 -7.79 23.47 2.66
N ALA A 201 -6.99 24.53 2.78
CA ALA A 201 -5.54 24.46 2.98
C ALA A 201 -5.17 23.66 4.25
N VAL A 202 -5.87 23.88 5.37
CA VAL A 202 -5.67 23.10 6.60
C VAL A 202 -5.94 21.62 6.36
N PHE A 203 -7.05 21.27 5.68
CA PHE A 203 -7.35 19.88 5.38
C PHE A 203 -6.37 19.26 4.39
N GLU A 204 -5.86 20.01 3.41
CA GLU A 204 -4.80 19.54 2.50
C GLU A 204 -3.55 19.12 3.29
N TRP A 205 -3.08 19.97 4.21
CA TRP A 205 -1.96 19.66 5.09
C TRP A 205 -2.23 18.43 5.96
N ILE A 206 -3.40 18.35 6.58
CA ILE A 206 -3.79 17.20 7.42
C ILE A 206 -3.77 15.91 6.60
N ILE A 207 -4.40 15.90 5.42
CA ILE A 207 -4.45 14.73 4.54
C ILE A 207 -3.04 14.33 4.13
N ALA A 208 -2.21 15.28 3.70
CA ALA A 208 -0.84 15.00 3.27
C ALA A 208 0.02 14.40 4.40
N PHE A 209 -0.11 14.89 5.64
CA PHE A 209 0.58 14.28 6.77
C PHE A 209 0.02 12.90 7.14
N ILE A 210 -1.29 12.70 7.10
CA ILE A 210 -1.91 11.38 7.33
C ILE A 210 -1.45 10.37 6.28
N PHE A 211 -1.31 10.78 5.03
CA PHE A 211 -0.82 9.94 3.94
C PHE A 211 0.58 9.37 4.25
N THR A 212 1.43 10.09 4.99
CA THR A 212 2.71 9.57 5.51
C THR A 212 2.51 8.29 6.33
N PHE A 213 1.55 8.32 7.26
CA PHE A 213 1.26 7.20 8.15
C PHE A 213 0.56 6.06 7.41
N TYR A 214 -0.27 6.38 6.41
CA TYR A 214 -0.81 5.38 5.48
C TYR A 214 0.32 4.64 4.75
N ILE A 215 1.31 5.34 4.18
CA ILE A 215 2.49 4.71 3.56
C ILE A 215 3.25 3.85 4.57
N LEU A 216 3.52 4.37 5.78
CA LEU A 216 4.20 3.62 6.84
C LEU A 216 3.45 2.33 7.24
N SER A 217 2.12 2.30 7.12
CA SER A 217 1.35 1.09 7.42
C SER A 217 1.81 -0.13 6.59
N PHE A 218 2.35 0.06 5.37
CA PHE A 218 2.87 -1.02 4.53
C PHE A 218 4.14 -1.68 5.07
N VAL A 219 4.82 -1.05 6.04
CA VAL A 219 5.91 -1.69 6.78
C VAL A 219 5.39 -2.94 7.52
N ILE A 220 4.17 -2.88 8.06
CA ILE A 220 3.55 -3.99 8.82
C ILE A 220 3.36 -5.22 7.91
N ASP A 221 3.10 -5.01 6.61
CA ASP A 221 2.87 -6.09 5.64
C ASP A 221 4.16 -6.71 5.12
N LEU A 222 5.20 -5.89 4.94
CA LEU A 222 6.47 -6.32 4.38
C LEU A 222 7.46 -6.86 5.43
N LEU A 223 7.29 -6.52 6.71
CA LEU A 223 8.15 -6.96 7.80
C LEU A 223 8.13 -8.50 8.04
N PRO A 224 6.98 -9.19 7.99
CA PRO A 224 6.93 -10.65 8.08
C PRO A 224 7.78 -11.38 7.02
N ALA A 225 7.96 -10.78 5.84
CA ALA A 225 8.76 -11.37 4.78
C ALA A 225 10.25 -11.51 5.13
N VAL A 226 10.75 -10.77 6.14
CA VAL A 226 12.11 -10.91 6.66
C VAL A 226 12.27 -12.22 7.45
N ARG A 227 11.19 -12.68 8.10
CA ARG A 227 11.17 -13.89 8.94
C ARG A 227 10.99 -15.16 8.10
N THR A 228 10.33 -15.09 6.95
CA THR A 228 10.11 -16.24 6.02
C THR A 228 11.24 -16.39 4.97
N LYS A 229 12.48 -16.00 5.31
CA LYS A 229 13.63 -16.12 4.41
C LYS A 229 13.99 -17.58 4.09
N ASP A 230 13.89 -18.46 5.08
CA ASP A 230 14.15 -19.89 4.92
C ASP A 230 13.05 -20.55 4.07
N HIS A 231 13.44 -21.43 3.15
CA HIS A 231 12.54 -22.14 2.25
C HIS A 231 11.57 -23.06 3.00
N THR A 232 11.99 -23.54 4.17
CA THR A 232 11.19 -24.40 5.08
C THR A 232 10.04 -23.65 5.76
N MET A 233 10.15 -22.33 5.90
CA MET A 233 9.15 -21.47 6.56
C MET A 233 8.22 -20.74 5.58
N ARG A 234 8.30 -21.04 4.28
CA ARG A 234 7.42 -20.45 3.27
C ARG A 234 6.03 -21.08 3.33
N PHE A 235 5.01 -20.28 3.05
CA PHE A 235 3.66 -20.80 2.91
C PHE A 235 3.63 -21.75 1.72
N VAL A 236 3.33 -23.03 1.98
CA VAL A 236 3.13 -24.02 0.94
C VAL A 236 1.96 -23.53 0.10
N LYS A 237 2.24 -23.19 -1.17
CA LYS A 237 1.19 -22.91 -2.15
C LYS A 237 0.30 -24.15 -2.18
N SER A 238 -0.97 -24.02 -1.82
CA SER A 238 -1.92 -25.14 -1.92
C SER A 238 -2.09 -25.48 -3.40
N LEU A 239 -1.18 -26.30 -3.92
CA LEU A 239 -1.23 -27.00 -5.20
C LEU A 239 -2.09 -28.26 -5.08
N LYS A 240 -2.76 -28.48 -3.94
CA LYS A 240 -3.48 -29.71 -3.64
C LYS A 240 -4.90 -29.78 -4.20
N HIS A 241 -5.49 -28.68 -4.69
CA HIS A 241 -6.89 -28.73 -5.16
C HIS A 241 -7.06 -29.06 -6.66
N ASP A 242 -5.98 -29.09 -7.44
CA ASP A 242 -6.02 -29.40 -8.89
C ASP A 242 -5.52 -30.82 -9.23
N MET A 243 -4.82 -31.49 -8.31
CA MET A 243 -4.33 -32.87 -8.50
C MET A 243 -5.27 -33.94 -7.93
N GLU A 244 -6.15 -33.61 -6.99
CA GLU A 244 -7.07 -34.58 -6.38
C GLU A 244 -8.38 -34.73 -7.19
N SER A 245 -8.69 -33.76 -8.06
CA SER A 245 -9.81 -33.82 -9.00
C SER A 245 -9.48 -34.50 -10.33
N SER A 246 -8.19 -34.69 -10.65
CA SER A 246 -7.73 -35.36 -11.87
C SER A 246 -7.42 -36.85 -11.68
N HIS A 247 -7.43 -37.36 -10.45
CA HIS A 247 -7.19 -38.78 -10.15
C HIS A 247 -8.40 -39.56 -9.63
N SER A 248 -9.56 -38.93 -9.49
CA SER A 248 -10.76 -39.55 -8.90
C SER A 248 -11.80 -40.02 -9.92
N GLN A 249 -11.46 -40.04 -11.21
CA GLN A 249 -12.39 -40.41 -12.27
C GLN A 249 -11.74 -41.32 -13.31
N ASP A 250 -11.22 -42.47 -12.87
CA ASP A 250 -11.06 -43.63 -13.75
C ASP A 250 -11.07 -44.94 -12.96
N GLY A 251 -11.94 -45.87 -13.37
CA GLY A 251 -11.79 -47.30 -13.08
C GLY A 251 -12.61 -47.90 -11.93
N ASN A 252 -13.88 -48.20 -12.21
CA ASN A 252 -14.65 -49.19 -11.46
C ASN A 252 -14.34 -50.61 -11.99
N SER A 253 -13.80 -51.55 -11.19
CA SER A 253 -14.12 -53.00 -11.24
C SER A 253 -13.32 -53.90 -10.26
N SER A 254 -14.07 -54.83 -9.65
CA SER A 254 -13.72 -56.17 -9.13
C SER A 254 -12.91 -56.37 -7.83
N VAL A 255 -13.66 -56.72 -6.76
CA VAL A 255 -13.55 -57.94 -5.93
C VAL A 255 -12.18 -58.65 -5.86
N GLN A 256 -11.55 -58.71 -4.67
CA GLN A 256 -11.16 -59.98 -4.03
C GLN A 256 -10.71 -59.83 -2.57
N THR A 257 -11.26 -60.70 -1.73
CA THR A 257 -10.97 -60.96 -0.32
C THR A 257 -9.57 -61.58 -0.12
N GLY A 258 -8.87 -61.24 0.97
CA GLY A 258 -7.64 -61.93 1.39
C GLY A 258 -7.18 -61.53 2.79
N GLN A 259 -7.57 -62.31 3.80
CA GLN A 259 -6.98 -62.32 5.14
C GLN A 259 -5.51 -62.74 5.07
N TYR A 260 -4.61 -62.08 5.81
CA TYR A 260 -3.46 -62.74 6.44
C TYR A 260 -3.18 -62.12 7.80
N GLN A 261 -3.00 -63.00 8.78
CA GLN A 261 -2.87 -62.81 10.22
C GLN A 261 -1.47 -63.26 10.66
N ASN A 262 -1.02 -62.75 11.82
CA ASN A 262 0.18 -63.07 12.61
C ASN A 262 1.50 -62.48 12.09
N GLY A 263 2.40 -61.91 12.89
CA GLY A 263 2.52 -61.84 14.35
C GLY A 263 4.01 -61.97 14.71
N HIS A 264 4.58 -61.02 15.46
CA HIS A 264 5.69 -61.28 16.39
C HIS A 264 5.92 -60.08 17.32
N GLU A 265 6.18 -60.42 18.58
CA GLU A 265 6.43 -59.59 19.76
C GLU A 265 7.86 -59.00 19.82
N GLU A 266 8.09 -58.26 20.91
CA GLU A 266 9.35 -57.73 21.47
C GLU A 266 9.74 -56.33 20.95
N GLY A 267 9.93 -55.28 21.74
CA GLY A 267 10.10 -55.14 23.18
C GLY A 267 11.23 -54.12 23.43
N VAL A 268 10.95 -53.06 24.22
CA VAL A 268 11.92 -52.17 24.92
C VAL A 268 12.79 -51.28 23.98
N THR A 269 13.08 -49.98 24.18
CA THR A 269 13.30 -49.15 25.37
C THR A 269 13.24 -47.66 24.99
N ARG A 270 12.87 -46.84 25.99
CA ARG A 270 12.98 -45.37 26.13
C ARG A 270 14.25 -44.74 25.55
N TYR A 271 14.19 -43.45 25.15
CA TYR A 271 14.80 -42.30 25.87
C TYR A 271 14.19 -40.97 25.37
N ASN A 272 13.86 -40.10 26.35
CA ASN A 272 13.55 -38.69 26.18
C ASN A 272 14.83 -37.90 25.85
N PHE A 273 14.71 -36.90 24.97
CA PHE A 273 15.12 -35.49 25.20
C PHE A 273 14.33 -34.60 24.23
#